data_AF-A0A4Q5QHD9-F1
#
_entry.id   AF-A0A4Q5QHD9-F1
#
_cell.length_a   1.000
_cell.length_b   1.000
_cell.length_c   1.000
_cell.angle_alpha   90.00
_cell.angle_beta   90.00
_cell.angle_gamma   90.00
#
_symmetry.space_group_name_H-M   'P 1'
#
loop_
_entity.id
_entity.type
_entity.pdbx_description
1 polymer ?
#
loop_
_entity_poly.entity_id
_entity_poly.type
_entity_poly.pdbx_seq_one_letter_code
_entity_poly.pdbx_strand_id
1 'polypeptide(L)'
;MSTTVAPIDRIKTTPWAGGRSPFSIEYGKMMMWFFLLSDAFTFSALLMAYGALRFSAKAWPMPDEVFQSIPLVLDHGAPLVFVGLMTFILIMSSVTMVLAVEAGHRGAKKEVANWMILTVIGGIIFLSCQALEWSHLHGEGAWWGSNPFKSAKGLDTGTNFTNLFFTITGFHGFHVFSGVIINLI
;
A
#
# COMPACT_ATOMS: atom_id res chain seq x y z
N MET A 1 13.10 30.78 -59.23
CA MET A 1 12.04 30.76 -58.20
C MET A 1 11.68 29.29 -58.00
N SER A 2 12.14 28.66 -56.91
CA SER A 2 11.94 27.23 -56.65
C SER A 2 10.78 27.08 -55.66
N THR A 3 9.65 26.55 -56.10
CA THR A 3 8.48 26.29 -55.25
C THR A 3 8.66 24.97 -54.54
N THR A 4 9.14 25.02 -53.30
CA THR A 4 9.11 23.88 -52.37
C THR A 4 7.67 23.69 -51.91
N VAL A 5 6.96 22.73 -52.52
CA VAL A 5 5.59 22.37 -52.12
C VAL A 5 5.65 21.64 -50.77
N ALA A 6 4.81 22.05 -49.82
CA ALA A 6 4.65 21.35 -48.54
C ALA A 6 4.17 19.91 -48.79
N PRO A 7 4.74 18.89 -48.13
CA PRO A 7 4.31 17.50 -48.33
C PRO A 7 2.98 17.29 -47.57
N ILE A 8 1.86 17.64 -48.19
CA ILE A 8 0.53 17.51 -47.55
C ILE A 8 -0.03 16.08 -47.67
N ASP A 9 0.52 15.21 -48.52
CA ASP A 9 -0.03 13.85 -48.74
C ASP A 9 1.00 12.72 -48.60
N ARG A 10 1.54 12.49 -47.40
CA ARG A 10 1.91 11.11 -47.04
C ARG A 10 0.74 10.47 -46.33
N ILE A 11 -0.03 9.66 -47.07
CA ILE A 11 -0.97 8.70 -46.48
C ILE A 11 -0.15 7.85 -45.50
N LYS A 12 -0.36 8.04 -44.20
CA LYS A 12 0.31 7.23 -43.17
C LYS A 12 -0.27 5.82 -43.30
N THR A 13 0.51 4.90 -43.89
CA THR A 13 0.12 3.50 -44.15
C THR A 13 0.09 2.63 -42.90
N THR A 14 0.45 3.18 -41.74
CA THR A 14 0.24 2.50 -40.46
C THR A 14 -1.27 2.38 -40.21
N PRO A 15 -1.77 1.27 -39.63
CA PRO A 15 -3.19 1.10 -39.28
C PRO A 15 -3.77 2.26 -38.46
N TRP A 16 -2.91 3.01 -37.78
CA TRP A 16 -3.25 4.10 -36.88
C TRP A 16 -3.29 5.48 -37.54
N ALA A 17 -3.03 5.58 -38.86
CA ALA A 17 -3.34 6.66 -39.80
C ALA A 17 -3.55 8.12 -39.28
N GLY A 18 -2.77 8.58 -38.29
CA GLY A 18 -2.89 9.94 -37.71
C GLY A 18 -2.96 10.03 -36.18
N GLY A 19 -3.22 8.92 -35.46
CA GLY A 19 -3.24 8.85 -34.00
C GLY A 19 -1.95 8.28 -33.37
N ARG A 20 -1.90 8.25 -32.03
CA ARG A 20 -0.87 7.53 -31.28
C ARG A 20 -1.15 6.02 -31.35
N SER A 21 -0.13 5.22 -31.66
CA SER A 21 -0.26 3.76 -31.65
C SER A 21 -0.55 3.27 -30.22
N PRO A 22 -1.49 2.35 -30.00
CA PRO A 22 -1.70 1.75 -28.67
C PRO A 22 -0.48 0.98 -28.17
N PHE A 23 0.47 0.63 -29.05
CA PHE A 23 1.75 0.02 -28.70
C PHE A 23 2.88 1.03 -28.44
N SER A 24 2.64 2.35 -28.58
CA SER A 24 3.65 3.38 -28.29
C SER A 24 3.65 3.79 -26.81
N ILE A 25 3.70 2.80 -25.91
CA ILE A 25 3.84 3.02 -24.47
C ILE A 25 5.34 3.08 -24.15
N GLU A 26 5.76 4.06 -23.35
CA GLU A 26 7.13 4.14 -22.86
C GLU A 26 7.50 2.87 -22.07
N TYR A 27 8.69 2.33 -22.32
CA TYR A 27 9.17 1.11 -21.67
C TYR A 27 9.04 1.16 -20.14
N GLY A 28 9.36 2.31 -19.52
CA GLY A 28 9.23 2.52 -18.08
C GLY A 28 7.79 2.38 -17.58
N LYS A 29 6.81 2.93 -18.32
CA LYS A 29 5.39 2.81 -17.97
C LYS A 29 4.90 1.37 -18.11
N MET A 30 5.35 0.66 -19.14
CA MET A 30 5.01 -0.76 -19.33
C MET A 30 5.61 -1.63 -18.21
N MET A 31 6.87 -1.44 -17.84
CA MET A 31 7.52 -2.20 -16.77
C MET A 31 6.91 -1.90 -15.40
N MET A 32 6.45 -0.67 -15.16
CA MET A 32 5.68 -0.35 -13.94
C MET A 32 4.39 -1.17 -13.84
N TRP A 33 3.66 -1.35 -14.94
CA TRP A 33 2.46 -2.19 -14.94
C TRP A 33 2.76 -3.66 -14.64
N PHE A 34 3.83 -4.22 -15.23
CA PHE A 34 4.26 -5.58 -14.91
C PHE A 34 4.66 -5.73 -13.44
N PHE A 35 5.41 -4.75 -12.91
CA PHE A 35 5.78 -4.71 -11.50
C PHE A 35 4.54 -4.68 -10.58
N LEU A 36 3.60 -3.77 -10.84
CA LEU A 36 2.36 -3.65 -10.06
C LEU A 36 1.49 -4.91 -10.12
N LEU A 37 1.40 -5.55 -11.30
CA LEU A 37 0.65 -6.80 -11.44
C LEU A 37 1.31 -7.95 -10.67
N SER A 38 2.64 -8.04 -10.74
CA SER A 38 3.40 -9.03 -9.98
C SER A 38 3.22 -8.84 -8.48
N ASP A 39 3.23 -7.59 -8.00
CA ASP A 39 3.02 -7.28 -6.59
C ASP A 39 1.60 -7.64 -6.14
N ALA A 40 0.59 -7.31 -6.96
CA ALA A 40 -0.79 -7.70 -6.71
C ALA A 40 -0.96 -9.23 -6.58
N PHE A 41 -0.26 -10.03 -7.38
CA PHE A 41 -0.28 -11.48 -7.26
C PHE A 41 0.39 -11.98 -5.98
N THR A 42 1.51 -11.38 -5.56
CA THR A 42 2.16 -11.72 -4.28
C THR A 42 1.24 -11.45 -3.09
N PHE A 43 0.62 -10.27 -3.02
CA PHE A 43 -0.36 -9.96 -1.97
C PHE A 43 -1.58 -10.89 -2.02
N SER A 44 -2.07 -11.20 -3.23
CA SER A 44 -3.20 -12.10 -3.41
C SER A 44 -2.89 -13.51 -2.89
N ALA A 45 -1.69 -14.03 -3.15
CA ALA A 45 -1.26 -15.34 -2.65
C ALA A 45 -1.22 -15.37 -1.11
N LEU A 46 -0.67 -14.33 -0.49
CA LEU A 46 -0.61 -14.22 0.97
C LEU A 46 -2.01 -14.09 1.60
N LEU A 47 -2.90 -13.30 1.01
CA LEU A 47 -4.28 -13.13 1.50
C LEU A 47 -5.13 -14.39 1.28
N MET A 48 -4.96 -15.10 0.17
CA MET A 48 -5.59 -16.40 -0.05
C MET A 48 -5.11 -17.44 0.97
N ALA A 49 -3.81 -17.47 1.27
CA ALA A 49 -3.28 -18.33 2.32
C ALA A 49 -3.86 -18.00 3.70
N TYR A 50 -3.95 -16.70 4.05
CA TYR A 50 -4.63 -16.24 5.27
C TYR A 50 -6.09 -16.69 5.31
N GLY A 51 -6.85 -16.46 4.23
CA GLY A 51 -8.24 -16.88 4.13
C GLY A 51 -8.41 -18.39 4.28
N ALA A 52 -7.63 -19.18 3.55
CA ALA A 52 -7.69 -20.64 3.61
C ALA A 52 -7.40 -21.18 5.03
N LEU A 53 -6.36 -20.66 5.69
CA LEU A 53 -6.02 -21.03 7.06
C LEU A 53 -7.08 -20.55 8.07
N ARG A 54 -7.65 -19.36 7.86
CA ARG A 54 -8.72 -18.79 8.69
C ARG A 54 -10.00 -19.62 8.64
N PHE A 55 -10.38 -20.11 7.45
CA PHE A 55 -11.59 -20.92 7.26
C PHE A 55 -11.41 -22.38 7.68
N SER A 56 -10.18 -22.90 7.62
CA SER A 56 -9.87 -24.28 8.02
C SER A 56 -9.65 -24.43 9.53
N ALA A 57 -9.36 -23.32 10.25
CA ALA A 57 -9.09 -23.34 11.68
C ALA A 57 -10.37 -23.48 12.52
N LYS A 58 -10.32 -24.34 13.55
CA LYS A 58 -11.42 -24.54 14.52
C LYS A 58 -11.64 -23.34 15.45
N ALA A 59 -10.58 -22.56 15.69
CA ALA A 59 -10.56 -21.41 16.58
C ALA A 59 -9.64 -20.33 16.01
N TRP A 60 -10.08 -19.07 16.04
CA TRP A 60 -9.32 -17.92 15.55
C TRP A 60 -9.49 -16.72 16.49
N PRO A 61 -8.46 -15.87 16.69
CA PRO A 61 -8.54 -14.68 17.53
C PRO A 61 -9.66 -13.73 17.11
N MET A 62 -10.26 -13.05 18.09
CA MET A 62 -11.21 -11.96 17.81
C MET A 62 -10.45 -10.70 17.44
N PRO A 63 -10.68 -10.10 16.25
CA PRO A 63 -10.03 -8.84 15.88
C PRO A 63 -10.31 -7.74 16.90
N ASP A 64 -11.53 -7.72 17.43
CA ASP A 64 -11.98 -6.77 18.42
C ASP A 64 -11.25 -6.91 19.75
N GLU A 65 -10.56 -8.01 20.04
CA GLU A 65 -9.73 -8.22 21.25
C GLU A 65 -8.25 -7.94 20.96
N VAL A 66 -7.79 -8.33 19.77
CA VAL A 66 -6.40 -8.11 19.35
C VAL A 66 -6.10 -6.62 19.16
N PHE A 67 -7.08 -5.84 18.68
CA PHE A 67 -6.89 -4.44 18.31
C PHE A 67 -7.74 -3.50 19.19
N GLN A 68 -7.73 -3.68 20.51
CA GLN A 68 -8.51 -2.85 21.46
C GLN A 68 -7.83 -1.57 21.92
N SER A 69 -6.51 -1.54 21.78
CA SER A 69 -5.68 -0.48 22.32
C SER A 69 -5.43 0.60 21.26
N ILE A 70 -5.22 1.81 21.77
CA ILE A 70 -4.58 2.90 21.03
C ILE A 70 -3.22 3.06 21.71
N PRO A 71 -2.13 2.58 21.11
CA PRO A 71 -0.80 2.73 21.67
C PRO A 71 -0.55 4.18 22.11
N LEU A 72 -0.08 4.35 23.35
CA LEU A 72 0.22 5.64 24.02
C LEU A 72 -0.98 6.44 24.55
N VAL A 73 -2.24 6.05 24.28
CA VAL A 73 -3.42 6.83 24.69
C VAL A 73 -4.41 6.02 25.53
N LEU A 74 -4.71 4.79 25.12
CA LEU A 74 -5.75 3.99 25.76
C LEU A 74 -5.42 2.49 25.66
N ASP A 75 -5.33 1.81 26.79
CA ASP A 75 -4.94 0.39 26.80
C ASP A 75 -6.10 -0.53 26.37
N HIS A 76 -7.36 -0.16 26.61
CA HIS A 76 -8.54 -0.95 26.24
C HIS A 76 -9.75 -0.08 25.89
N GLY A 77 -10.71 -0.65 25.16
CA GLY A 77 -12.04 -0.05 24.93
C GLY A 77 -12.19 0.74 23.62
N ALA A 78 -11.19 0.70 22.73
CA ALA A 78 -11.24 1.35 21.42
C ALA A 78 -10.96 0.35 20.28
N PRO A 79 -11.82 -0.68 20.09
CA PRO A 79 -11.60 -1.72 19.10
C PRO A 79 -11.49 -1.14 17.69
N LEU A 80 -10.42 -1.51 16.98
CA LEU A 80 -10.14 -1.18 15.57
C LEU A 80 -9.95 0.32 15.28
N VAL A 81 -10.05 1.20 16.28
CA VAL A 81 -9.95 2.66 16.09
C VAL A 81 -8.56 3.06 15.59
N PHE A 82 -7.51 2.50 16.18
CA PHE A 82 -6.14 2.82 15.80
C PHE A 82 -5.81 2.36 14.36
N VAL A 83 -6.25 1.15 13.99
CA VAL A 83 -6.13 0.65 12.61
C VAL A 83 -6.94 1.51 11.62
N GLY A 84 -8.12 1.97 12.03
CA GLY A 84 -8.93 2.92 11.25
C GLY A 84 -8.21 4.25 11.02
N LEU A 85 -7.55 4.79 12.05
CA LEU A 85 -6.72 6.00 11.96
C LEU A 85 -5.54 5.79 10.99
N MET A 86 -4.84 4.66 11.07
CA MET A 86 -3.75 4.35 10.12
C MET A 86 -4.23 4.35 8.67
N THR A 87 -5.40 3.75 8.44
CA THR A 87 -6.02 3.70 7.12
C THR A 87 -6.39 5.09 6.62
N PHE A 88 -6.97 5.91 7.50
CA PHE A 88 -7.27 7.32 7.18
C PHE A 88 -6.02 8.10 6.79
N ILE A 89 -4.92 7.94 7.54
CA ILE A 89 -3.64 8.60 7.26
C ILE A 89 -3.12 8.22 5.87
N LEU A 90 -3.14 6.93 5.50
CA LEU A 90 -2.70 6.49 4.18
C LEU A 90 -3.60 6.97 3.04
N ILE A 91 -4.92 7.00 3.24
CA ILE A 91 -5.85 7.54 2.24
C ILE A 91 -5.56 9.02 2.01
N MET A 92 -5.39 9.80 3.08
CA MET A 92 -5.03 11.22 2.97
C MET A 92 -3.67 11.41 2.29
N SER A 93 -2.68 10.56 2.61
CA SER A 93 -1.38 10.55 1.95
C SER A 93 -1.46 10.17 0.46
N SER A 94 -2.42 9.34 0.05
CA SER A 94 -2.65 9.01 -1.35
C SER A 94 -3.24 10.21 -2.11
N VAL A 95 -4.17 10.93 -1.48
CA VAL A 95 -4.72 12.17 -2.04
C VAL A 95 -3.61 13.20 -2.30
N THR A 96 -2.67 13.38 -1.37
CA THR A 96 -1.55 14.31 -1.57
C THR A 96 -0.64 13.91 -2.74
N MET A 97 -0.42 12.61 -2.97
CA MET A 97 0.34 12.13 -4.13
C MET A 97 -0.38 12.42 -5.46
N VAL A 98 -1.70 12.24 -5.52
CA VAL A 98 -2.47 12.56 -6.73
C VAL A 98 -2.40 14.06 -7.06
N LEU A 99 -2.48 14.92 -6.03
CA LEU A 99 -2.30 16.37 -6.19
C LEU A 99 -0.87 16.74 -6.65
N ALA A 100 0.16 16.01 -6.19
CA ALA A 100 1.52 16.18 -6.68
C ALA A 100 1.64 15.87 -8.18
N VAL A 101 1.02 14.79 -8.65
CA VAL A 101 1.02 14.41 -10.07
C VAL A 101 0.25 15.43 -10.92
N GLU A 102 -0.88 15.95 -10.42
CA GLU A 102 -1.64 17.02 -11.08
C GLU A 102 -0.81 18.29 -11.25
N ALA A 103 -0.17 18.76 -10.18
CA ALA A 103 0.73 19.90 -10.21
C ALA A 103 1.92 19.67 -11.16
N GLY A 104 2.37 18.42 -11.28
CA GLY A 104 3.40 17.97 -12.21
C GLY A 104 2.99 18.16 -13.68
N HIS A 105 1.75 17.78 -14.03
CA HIS A 105 1.21 18.03 -15.37
C HIS A 105 1.07 19.53 -15.70
N ARG A 106 0.84 20.37 -14.69
CA ARG A 106 0.83 21.84 -14.82
C ARG A 106 2.23 22.47 -14.85
N GLY A 107 3.29 21.69 -14.63
CA GLY A 107 4.67 22.19 -14.54
C GLY A 107 4.95 23.02 -13.28
N ALA A 108 4.07 22.99 -12.27
CA ALA A 108 4.16 23.79 -11.05
C ALA A 108 5.12 23.16 -10.03
N LYS A 109 6.44 23.22 -10.28
CA LYS A 109 7.49 22.54 -9.50
C LYS A 109 7.41 22.75 -7.98
N LYS A 110 7.12 23.98 -7.53
CA LYS A 110 7.00 24.30 -6.10
C LYS A 110 5.81 23.58 -5.45
N GLU A 111 4.70 23.49 -6.17
CA GLU A 111 3.49 22.83 -5.70
C GLU A 111 3.69 21.31 -5.64
N VAL A 112 4.34 20.72 -6.66
CA VAL A 112 4.77 19.32 -6.65
C VAL A 112 5.61 19.00 -5.41
N ALA A 113 6.65 19.80 -5.14
CA ALA A 113 7.53 19.59 -3.99
C ALA A 113 6.76 19.63 -2.66
N ASN A 114 5.85 20.59 -2.49
CA ASN A 114 5.03 20.68 -1.29
C ASN A 114 4.13 19.45 -1.10
N TRP A 115 3.45 18.99 -2.15
CA TRP A 115 2.59 17.80 -2.08
C TRP A 115 3.37 16.50 -1.88
N MET A 116 4.58 16.39 -2.45
CA MET A 116 5.49 15.27 -2.22
C MET A 116 5.94 15.21 -0.75
N ILE A 117 6.32 16.35 -0.15
CA ILE A 117 6.68 16.43 1.27
C ILE A 117 5.52 15.97 2.16
N LEU A 118 4.30 16.43 1.88
CA LEU A 118 3.11 16.00 2.63
C LEU A 118 2.87 14.50 2.52
N THR A 119 3.09 13.91 1.35
CA THR A 119 2.99 12.46 1.13
C THR A 119 4.03 11.70 1.94
N VAL A 120 5.28 12.17 1.95
CA VAL A 120 6.37 11.56 2.74
C VAL A 120 6.05 11.62 4.24
N ILE A 121 5.57 12.76 4.74
CA ILE A 121 5.15 12.91 6.14
C ILE A 121 4.03 11.92 6.47
N GLY A 122 3.01 11.79 5.62
CA GLY A 122 1.94 10.81 5.80
C GLY A 122 2.45 9.37 5.88
N GLY A 123 3.38 9.01 4.99
CA GLY A 123 4.03 7.69 5.02
C GLY A 123 4.85 7.43 6.28
N ILE A 124 5.63 8.42 6.75
CA ILE A 124 6.41 8.31 8.00
C ILE A 124 5.51 8.15 9.22
N ILE A 125 4.42 8.93 9.29
CA ILE A 125 3.43 8.81 10.38
C ILE A 125 2.83 7.41 10.37
N PHE A 126 2.40 6.91 9.21
CA PHE A 126 1.86 5.55 9.10
C PHE A 126 2.86 4.47 9.57
N LEU A 127 4.11 4.53 9.12
CA LEU A 127 5.15 3.58 9.52
C LEU A 127 5.43 3.64 11.03
N SER A 128 5.39 4.83 11.61
CA SER A 128 5.56 5.03 13.05
C SER A 128 4.40 4.40 13.82
N CYS A 129 3.15 4.63 13.39
CA CYS A 129 1.97 3.99 13.98
C CYS A 129 2.04 2.45 13.87
N GLN A 130 2.47 1.93 12.72
CA GLN A 130 2.62 0.49 12.52
C GLN A 130 3.71 -0.10 13.44
N ALA A 131 4.84 0.59 13.62
CA ALA A 131 5.89 0.17 14.54
C ALA A 131 5.45 0.18 16.01
N LEU A 132 4.64 1.17 16.40
CA LEU A 132 4.04 1.24 17.74
C LEU A 132 3.10 0.07 17.98
N GLU A 133 2.22 -0.23 17.02
CA GLU A 133 1.30 -1.36 17.10
C GLU A 133 2.04 -2.69 17.26
N TRP A 134 3.06 -2.91 16.43
CA TRP A 134 3.89 -4.11 16.50
C TRP A 134 4.61 -4.23 17.84
N SER A 135 5.13 -3.13 18.37
CA SER A 135 5.81 -3.11 19.66
C SER A 135 4.85 -3.42 20.81
N HIS A 136 3.63 -2.89 20.74
CA HIS A 136 2.58 -3.14 21.72
C HIS A 136 2.15 -4.62 21.69
N LEU A 137 1.80 -5.16 20.53
CA LEU A 137 1.43 -6.58 20.36
C LEU A 137 2.56 -7.53 20.79
N HIS A 138 3.82 -7.16 20.51
CA HIS A 138 4.98 -7.92 20.99
C HIS A 138 5.09 -7.92 22.52
N GLY A 139 4.81 -6.77 23.16
CA GLY A 139 4.74 -6.65 24.62
C GLY A 139 3.65 -7.51 25.25
N GLU A 140 2.54 -7.74 24.55
CA GLU A 140 1.46 -8.67 24.96
C GLU A 140 1.81 -10.15 24.74
N GLY A 141 2.97 -10.44 24.14
CA GLY A 141 3.45 -11.79 23.86
C GLY A 141 3.07 -12.33 22.47
N ALA A 142 2.50 -11.49 21.60
CA ALA A 142 2.23 -11.86 20.21
C ALA A 142 3.48 -11.71 19.35
N TRP A 143 3.89 -12.79 18.70
CA TRP A 143 5.03 -12.77 17.79
C TRP A 143 4.94 -13.89 16.75
N TRP A 144 5.88 -13.95 15.83
CA TRP A 144 6.06 -15.18 15.06
C TRP A 144 6.30 -16.36 16.00
N GLY A 145 5.49 -17.41 15.86
CA GLY A 145 5.53 -18.60 16.69
C GLY A 145 4.89 -18.45 18.08
N SER A 146 4.33 -17.29 18.43
CA SER A 146 3.66 -17.06 19.72
C SER A 146 2.34 -16.34 19.53
N ASN A 147 1.28 -16.82 20.18
CA ASN A 147 -0.04 -16.22 20.10
C ASN A 147 -0.73 -16.22 21.47
N PRO A 148 -0.87 -15.05 22.13
CA PRO A 148 -1.54 -14.94 23.43
C PRO A 148 -3.06 -14.88 23.30
N PHE A 149 -3.59 -14.70 22.09
CA PHE A 149 -4.99 -14.37 21.88
C PHE A 149 -5.89 -15.60 21.84
N LYS A 150 -7.02 -15.50 22.54
CA LYS A 150 -8.05 -16.55 22.56
C LYS A 150 -9.12 -16.30 21.52
N SER A 151 -9.82 -17.36 21.13
CA SER A 151 -10.97 -17.26 20.25
C SER A 151 -12.20 -16.74 20.98
N ALA A 152 -13.25 -16.37 20.25
CA ALA A 152 -14.55 -15.93 20.79
C ALA A 152 -15.17 -16.91 21.81
N LYS A 153 -14.85 -18.21 21.68
CA LYS A 153 -15.31 -19.28 22.60
C LYS A 153 -14.32 -19.56 23.75
N GLY A 154 -13.31 -18.71 23.95
CA GLY A 154 -12.25 -18.88 24.95
C GLY A 154 -11.23 -19.99 24.63
N LEU A 155 -11.26 -20.55 23.43
CA LEU A 155 -10.34 -21.60 22.97
C LEU A 155 -8.98 -21.02 22.62
N ASP A 156 -7.91 -21.75 22.94
CA ASP A 156 -6.57 -21.42 22.50
C ASP A 156 -6.50 -21.48 20.97
N THR A 157 -5.83 -20.48 20.39
CA THR A 157 -5.71 -20.37 18.94
C THR A 157 -4.28 -20.67 18.53
N GLY A 158 -4.11 -21.37 17.41
CA GLY A 158 -2.77 -21.68 16.90
C GLY A 158 -1.99 -20.42 16.52
N THR A 159 -0.70 -20.58 16.27
CA THR A 159 0.21 -19.47 15.89
C THR A 159 0.00 -18.96 14.46
N ASN A 160 -0.87 -19.61 13.68
CA ASN A 160 -1.13 -19.24 12.29
C ASN A 160 -1.62 -17.79 12.14
N PHE A 161 -2.40 -17.29 13.10
CA PHE A 161 -2.85 -15.90 13.09
C PHE A 161 -1.67 -14.93 13.17
N THR A 162 -0.86 -15.01 14.22
CA THR A 162 0.26 -14.09 14.41
C THR A 162 1.31 -14.23 13.31
N ASN A 163 1.62 -15.47 12.90
CA ASN A 163 2.53 -15.72 11.78
C ASN A 163 2.08 -15.01 10.49
N LEU A 164 0.82 -15.14 10.10
CA LEU A 164 0.32 -14.52 8.88
C LEU A 164 0.13 -13.01 9.04
N PHE A 165 -0.35 -12.56 10.20
CA PHE A 165 -0.55 -11.14 10.49
C PHE A 165 0.77 -10.36 10.38
N PHE A 166 1.80 -10.78 11.10
CA PHE A 166 3.11 -10.10 11.06
C PHE A 166 3.79 -10.24 9.68
N THR A 167 3.59 -11.37 8.98
CA THR A 167 4.15 -11.53 7.62
C THR A 167 3.48 -10.60 6.62
N ILE A 168 2.14 -10.56 6.57
CA ILE A 168 1.39 -9.76 5.58
C ILE A 168 1.56 -8.27 5.86
N THR A 169 1.37 -7.85 7.12
CA THR A 169 1.49 -6.44 7.49
C THR A 169 2.94 -5.97 7.44
N GLY A 170 3.91 -6.84 7.75
CA GLY A 170 5.34 -6.54 7.65
C GLY A 170 5.77 -6.38 6.20
N PHE A 171 5.32 -7.26 5.31
CA PHE A 171 5.54 -7.14 3.87
C PHE A 171 4.95 -5.84 3.32
N HIS A 172 3.71 -5.50 3.70
CA HIS A 172 3.10 -4.21 3.36
C HIS A 172 3.89 -3.01 3.90
N GLY A 173 4.30 -3.05 5.17
CA GLY A 173 5.11 -2.01 5.79
C GLY A 173 6.43 -1.79 5.06
N PHE A 174 7.06 -2.86 4.58
CA PHE A 174 8.27 -2.78 3.75
C PHE A 174 8.03 -2.09 2.39
N HIS A 175 6.87 -2.32 1.75
CA HIS A 175 6.48 -1.61 0.52
C HIS A 175 6.32 -0.12 0.77
N VAL A 176 5.60 0.26 1.84
CA VAL A 176 5.42 1.67 2.22
C VAL A 176 6.76 2.32 2.56
N PHE A 177 7.61 1.64 3.33
CA PHE A 177 8.96 2.12 3.64
C PHE A 177 9.79 2.38 2.39
N SER A 178 9.83 1.40 1.47
CA SER A 178 10.54 1.55 0.19
C SER A 178 9.99 2.73 -0.63
N GLY A 179 8.66 2.89 -0.68
CA GLY A 179 8.02 4.02 -1.35
C GLY A 179 8.38 5.38 -0.74
N VAL A 180 8.43 5.47 0.59
CA VAL A 180 8.87 6.69 1.30
C VAL A 180 10.32 7.03 0.96
N ILE A 181 11.21 6.03 0.96
CA ILE A 181 12.63 6.23 0.60
C ILE A 181 12.77 6.68 -0.86
N ILE A 182 12.05 6.07 -1.79
CA ILE A 182 12.09 6.45 -3.21
C ILE A 182 11.59 7.89 -3.41
N ASN A 183 10.57 8.33 -2.66
CA ASN A 183 10.06 9.70 -2.73
C ASN A 183 11.01 10.77 -2.17
N LEU A 184 12.04 10.35 -1.40
CA LEU A 184 13.04 11.26 -0.84
C LEU A 184 14.26 11.48 -1.75
N ILE A 185 14.47 10.60 -2.74
CA ILE A 185 15.60 10.62 -3.68
C ILE A 185 15.19 11.37 -4.95
#